data_AF-A0A2E9ILK4-F1
#
_entry.id   AF-A0A2E9ILK4-F1
#
_cell.length_a   1.000
_cell.length_b   1.000
_cell.length_c   1.000
_cell.angle_alpha   90.00
_cell.angle_beta   90.00
_cell.angle_gamma   90.00
#
_symmetry.space_group_name_H-M   'P 1'
#
loop_
_entity.id
_entity.type
_entity.pdbx_description
1 polymer ?
#
loop_
_entity_poly.entity_id
_entity_poly.type
_entity_poly.pdbx_seq_one_letter_code
_entity_poly.pdbx_strand_id
1 'polypeptide(L)'
;MLNKLISCLFVALAATQICCAQQTTETTVKVVDESGTPLSGVDVKVSYPLMRTGDYSTGAGVTDDEGVYLYSGESLAEFFVTANKEGYYESRYHGKVYSVENNQRVFLSPEVVLTLKEIKEPIPMYARARLEFVIPEPNKEFGFDLEAADWVAPHGTGKSTDVIFAVNGYYNSRNDNESRLVVTFPNEGDGLIEIGGNYRKGSKLMSPHVAPEEGYASRKEWSKSRKENPDATAAAHTKYLIAEDYEEEGVNYLFRVRTILDPQGNVVSAHYGKIYGDFKFFGAHEDGSFIGVDALYFNPTTNDRNLEYKVGENLNIGLRHSLNPYLP
;
A
#
# COMPACT_ATOMS: atom_id res chain seq x y z
N MET A 1 -18.98 -78.16 2.16
CA MET A 1 -19.56 -76.87 2.58
C MET A 1 -18.66 -76.27 3.65
N LEU A 2 -18.23 -75.03 3.42
CA LEU A 2 -17.76 -74.06 4.41
C LEU A 2 -16.39 -74.28 5.09
N ASN A 3 -15.58 -73.23 4.98
CA ASN A 3 -14.43 -72.81 5.81
C ASN A 3 -13.07 -73.47 5.56
N LYS A 4 -11.95 -72.75 5.50
CA LYS A 4 -11.68 -71.29 5.51
C LYS A 4 -10.20 -71.11 5.14
N LEU A 5 -9.94 -70.06 4.38
CA LEU A 5 -8.78 -69.16 4.44
C LEU A 5 -7.45 -69.73 4.99
N ILE A 6 -6.43 -69.79 4.12
CA ILE A 6 -5.11 -69.15 4.27
C ILE A 6 -4.33 -69.55 3.02
N SER A 7 -4.23 -68.65 2.05
CA SER A 7 -3.13 -68.63 1.07
C SER A 7 -3.16 -67.27 0.38
N CYS A 8 -2.39 -66.36 0.96
CA CYS A 8 -1.52 -65.42 0.26
C CYS A 8 -2.16 -64.67 -0.90
N LEU A 9 -3.03 -63.72 -0.56
CA LEU A 9 -3.31 -62.54 -1.39
C LEU A 9 -2.03 -61.68 -1.44
N PHE A 10 -1.07 -62.10 -2.27
CA PHE A 10 0.13 -61.33 -2.64
C PHE A 10 -0.14 -60.60 -3.96
N VAL A 11 -1.20 -59.79 -4.03
CA VAL A 11 -1.46 -58.93 -5.19
C VAL A 11 -2.03 -57.60 -4.70
N ALA A 12 -1.27 -56.54 -4.98
CA ALA A 12 -1.68 -55.14 -4.95
C ALA A 12 -1.95 -54.51 -3.57
N LEU A 13 -0.96 -54.52 -2.67
CA LEU A 13 -0.55 -53.25 -2.07
C LEU A 13 0.41 -52.56 -3.04
N ALA A 14 -0.12 -52.12 -4.18
CA ALA A 14 0.35 -50.86 -4.73
C ALA A 14 -0.13 -49.85 -3.70
N ALA A 15 0.71 -49.61 -2.70
CA ALA A 15 0.60 -48.40 -1.92
C ALA A 15 0.50 -47.30 -2.96
N THR A 16 -0.69 -46.71 -3.08
CA THR A 16 -0.79 -45.30 -3.36
C THR A 16 -0.04 -44.63 -2.22
N GLN A 17 1.28 -44.61 -2.34
CA GLN A 17 2.00 -43.39 -2.03
C GLN A 17 1.31 -42.35 -2.90
N ILE A 18 0.25 -41.76 -2.34
CA ILE A 18 0.10 -40.32 -2.41
C ILE A 18 1.43 -39.84 -1.84
N CYS A 19 2.43 -39.78 -2.71
CA CYS A 19 3.50 -38.85 -2.53
C CYS A 19 2.73 -37.55 -2.39
N CYS A 20 2.60 -37.06 -1.15
CA CYS A 20 2.55 -35.63 -0.95
C CYS A 20 3.88 -35.14 -1.50
N ALA A 21 4.01 -35.12 -2.84
CA ALA A 21 5.11 -34.49 -3.51
C ALA A 21 5.03 -33.06 -2.99
N GLN A 22 6.00 -32.71 -2.16
CA GLN A 22 6.21 -31.33 -1.77
C GLN A 22 6.37 -30.58 -3.07
N GLN A 23 5.34 -29.82 -3.44
CA GLN A 23 5.34 -29.06 -4.68
C GLN A 23 6.43 -28.00 -4.53
N THR A 24 7.52 -28.17 -5.28
CA THR A 24 8.55 -27.16 -5.39
C THR A 24 8.10 -26.09 -6.37
N THR A 25 8.34 -24.84 -6.00
CA THR A 25 8.14 -23.66 -6.82
C THR A 25 9.49 -23.01 -7.06
N GLU A 26 9.76 -22.71 -8.31
CA GLU A 26 10.90 -21.92 -8.73
C GLU A 26 10.45 -20.47 -8.96
N THR A 27 11.13 -19.52 -8.32
CA THR A 27 10.91 -18.09 -8.52
C THR A 27 12.17 -17.48 -9.11
N THR A 28 12.03 -16.81 -10.25
CA THR A 28 13.07 -16.02 -10.90
C THR A 28 12.86 -14.56 -10.52
N VAL A 29 13.86 -13.93 -9.90
CA VAL A 29 13.85 -12.51 -9.55
C VAL A 29 14.83 -11.78 -10.44
N LYS A 30 14.35 -10.83 -11.24
CA LYS A 30 15.18 -9.87 -11.97
C LYS A 30 15.14 -8.53 -11.26
N VAL A 31 16.30 -7.92 -11.06
CA VAL A 31 16.44 -6.65 -10.39
C VAL A 31 17.03 -5.61 -11.34
N VAL A 32 16.37 -4.46 -11.42
CA VAL A 32 16.76 -3.35 -12.30
C VAL A 32 16.76 -2.01 -11.55
N ASP A 33 17.43 -1.01 -12.10
CA ASP A 33 17.28 0.39 -11.67
C ASP A 33 16.06 1.07 -12.32
N GLU A 34 15.86 2.36 -12.04
CA GLU A 34 14.75 3.17 -12.59
C GLU A 34 14.81 3.34 -14.12
N SER A 35 15.96 3.11 -14.76
CA SER A 35 16.12 3.13 -16.22
C SER A 35 15.84 1.77 -16.88
N GLY A 36 15.61 0.72 -16.07
CA GLY A 36 15.46 -0.66 -16.52
C GLY A 36 16.79 -1.40 -16.71
N THR A 37 17.92 -0.81 -16.32
CA THR A 37 19.24 -1.43 -16.40
C THR A 37 19.37 -2.50 -15.31
N PRO A 38 19.82 -3.73 -15.62
CA PRO A 38 20.03 -4.76 -14.61
C PRO A 38 21.04 -4.37 -13.53
N LEU A 39 20.75 -4.77 -12.29
CA LEU A 39 21.62 -4.53 -11.14
C LEU A 39 22.22 -5.83 -10.62
N SER A 40 23.55 -5.97 -10.75
CA SER A 40 24.30 -7.07 -10.16
C SER A 40 24.64 -6.84 -8.69
N GLY A 41 24.91 -7.92 -7.95
CA GLY A 41 25.30 -7.87 -6.55
C GLY A 41 24.23 -7.32 -5.60
N VAL A 42 22.94 -7.45 -5.95
CA VAL A 42 21.81 -7.08 -5.08
C VAL A 42 21.51 -8.26 -4.16
N ASP A 43 21.44 -8.03 -2.85
CA ASP A 43 21.00 -9.04 -1.90
C ASP A 43 19.51 -9.34 -2.07
N VAL A 44 19.19 -10.54 -2.54
CA VAL A 44 17.83 -11.01 -2.75
C VAL A 44 17.51 -12.12 -1.75
N LYS A 45 16.33 -12.02 -1.13
CA LYS A 45 15.75 -13.07 -0.30
C LYS A 45 14.39 -13.45 -0.85
N VAL A 46 14.17 -14.74 -1.09
CA VAL A 46 12.89 -15.32 -1.46
C VAL A 46 12.42 -16.21 -0.31
N SER A 47 11.17 -16.01 0.13
CA SER A 47 10.58 -16.75 1.25
C SER A 47 9.21 -17.29 0.88
N TYR A 48 9.03 -18.58 1.09
CA TYR A 48 7.78 -19.31 0.92
C TYR A 48 7.22 -19.74 2.28
N PRO A 49 6.04 -19.27 2.70
CA PRO A 49 5.43 -19.72 3.95
C PRO A 49 5.02 -21.20 3.86
N LEU A 50 5.45 -21.98 4.84
CA LEU A 50 5.05 -23.37 5.00
C LEU A 50 3.76 -23.42 5.84
N MET A 51 2.63 -23.62 5.15
CA MET A 51 1.28 -23.54 5.73
C MET A 51 1.04 -24.45 6.96
N ARG A 52 1.87 -25.48 7.18
CA ARG A 52 1.68 -26.47 8.25
C ARG A 52 2.45 -26.18 9.53
N THR A 53 3.56 -25.45 9.46
CA THR A 53 4.46 -25.26 10.61
C THR A 53 4.61 -23.80 11.01
N GLY A 54 4.23 -22.86 10.14
CA GLY A 54 4.54 -21.44 10.33
C GLY A 54 5.99 -21.08 10.01
N ASP A 55 6.81 -22.07 9.59
CA ASP A 55 8.16 -21.86 9.09
C ASP A 55 8.15 -21.34 7.64
N TYR A 56 9.33 -21.00 7.13
CA TYR A 56 9.51 -20.56 5.76
C TYR A 56 10.58 -21.42 5.07
N SER A 57 10.30 -21.87 3.85
CA SER A 57 11.36 -22.26 2.90
C SER A 57 11.96 -20.96 2.35
N THR A 58 13.22 -20.68 2.68
CA THR A 58 13.86 -19.39 2.38
C THR A 58 15.19 -19.59 1.67
N GLY A 59 15.39 -18.83 0.60
CA GLY A 59 16.65 -18.67 -0.10
C GLY A 59 17.15 -17.24 0.03
N ALA A 60 18.45 -17.07 0.20
CA ALA A 60 19.12 -15.78 0.11
C ALA A 60 20.35 -15.92 -0.79
N GLY A 61 20.62 -14.89 -1.59
CA GLY A 61 21.79 -14.82 -2.46
C GLY A 61 21.90 -13.44 -3.09
N VAL A 62 22.78 -13.32 -4.08
CA VAL A 62 23.01 -12.08 -4.81
C VAL A 62 22.65 -12.24 -6.28
N THR A 63 22.24 -11.16 -6.92
CA THR A 63 22.01 -11.15 -8.38
C THR A 63 23.31 -11.27 -9.17
N ASP A 64 23.24 -11.95 -10.31
CA ASP A 64 24.30 -12.04 -11.31
C ASP A 64 24.47 -10.74 -12.15
N ASP A 65 25.33 -10.77 -13.17
CA ASP A 65 25.62 -9.62 -14.04
C ASP A 65 24.39 -9.20 -14.88
N GLU A 66 23.45 -10.12 -15.10
CA GLU A 66 22.16 -9.90 -15.75
C GLU A 66 21.07 -9.44 -14.77
N GLY A 67 21.44 -9.22 -13.50
CA GLY A 67 20.55 -8.77 -12.43
C GLY A 67 19.58 -9.84 -11.96
N VAL A 68 19.88 -11.13 -12.15
CA VAL A 68 18.97 -12.24 -11.88
C VAL A 68 19.41 -13.04 -10.64
N TYR A 69 18.42 -13.46 -9.84
CA TYR A 69 18.58 -14.45 -8.78
C TYR A 69 17.44 -15.49 -8.89
N LEU A 70 17.80 -16.77 -8.80
CA LEU A 70 16.88 -17.90 -8.90
C LEU A 70 16.81 -18.64 -7.57
N TYR A 71 15.59 -18.94 -7.09
CA TYR A 71 15.40 -19.79 -5.91
C TYR A 71 14.27 -20.79 -6.10
N SER A 72 14.57 -22.05 -5.74
CA SER A 72 13.59 -23.14 -5.70
C SER A 72 13.33 -23.55 -4.25
N GLY A 73 12.06 -23.64 -3.88
CA GLY A 73 11.63 -23.98 -2.52
C GLY A 73 10.18 -24.42 -2.48
N GLU A 74 9.70 -24.80 -1.31
CA GLU A 74 8.36 -25.37 -1.16
C GLU A 74 7.33 -24.27 -0.85
N SER A 75 6.29 -24.16 -1.68
CA SER A 75 5.13 -23.31 -1.41
C SER A 75 3.86 -23.90 -1.98
N LEU A 76 2.73 -23.60 -1.33
CA LEU A 76 1.40 -23.99 -1.80
C LEU A 76 0.43 -22.81 -1.95
N ALA A 77 0.88 -21.59 -1.63
CA ALA A 77 -0.01 -20.42 -1.57
C ALA A 77 0.64 -19.14 -2.09
N GLU A 78 1.65 -18.65 -1.38
CA GLU A 78 2.24 -17.34 -1.62
C GLU A 78 3.76 -17.35 -1.49
N PHE A 79 4.37 -16.24 -1.90
CA PHE A 79 5.81 -16.03 -1.77
C PHE A 79 6.12 -14.55 -1.56
N PHE A 80 7.24 -14.31 -0.90
CA PHE A 80 7.74 -12.98 -0.59
C PHE A 80 9.16 -12.84 -1.16
N VAL A 81 9.43 -11.69 -1.77
CA VAL A 81 10.76 -11.31 -2.23
C VAL A 81 11.16 -10.00 -1.56
N THR A 82 12.40 -9.91 -1.11
CA THR A 82 13.03 -8.63 -0.74
C THR A 82 14.34 -8.48 -1.49
N ALA A 83 14.58 -7.31 -2.08
CA ALA A 83 15.82 -6.96 -2.76
C ALA A 83 16.44 -5.72 -2.09
N ASN A 84 17.69 -5.83 -1.66
CA ASN A 84 18.43 -4.83 -0.91
C ASN A 84 19.80 -4.58 -1.55
N LYS A 85 20.18 -3.31 -1.65
CA LYS A 85 21.53 -2.90 -2.09
C LYS A 85 21.88 -1.58 -1.40
N GLU A 86 23.12 -1.45 -0.96
CA GLU A 86 23.62 -0.20 -0.38
C GLU A 86 23.46 0.95 -1.39
N GLY A 87 22.99 2.11 -0.92
CA GLY A 87 22.69 3.26 -1.77
C GLY A 87 21.35 3.20 -2.49
N TYR A 88 20.51 2.18 -2.24
CA TYR A 88 19.18 2.05 -2.84
C TYR A 88 18.09 1.81 -1.78
N TYR A 89 16.87 2.21 -2.09
CA TYR A 89 15.68 1.83 -1.33
C TYR A 89 15.34 0.37 -1.57
N GLU A 90 15.18 -0.40 -0.48
CA GLU A 90 14.68 -1.79 -0.53
C GLU A 90 13.41 -1.89 -1.38
N SER A 91 13.33 -2.94 -2.19
CA SER A 91 12.13 -3.30 -2.94
C SER A 91 11.59 -4.65 -2.50
N ARG A 92 10.27 -4.80 -2.52
CA ARG A 92 9.56 -6.01 -2.09
C ARG A 92 8.58 -6.50 -3.13
N TYR A 93 8.31 -7.80 -3.11
CA TYR A 93 7.21 -8.39 -3.84
C TYR A 93 6.46 -9.40 -2.97
N HIS A 94 5.14 -9.37 -3.00
CA HIS A 94 4.26 -10.38 -2.43
C HIS A 94 3.34 -10.88 -3.53
N GLY A 95 3.43 -12.17 -3.83
CA GLY A 95 2.66 -12.81 -4.90
C GLY A 95 2.14 -14.18 -4.50
N LYS A 96 1.32 -14.75 -5.39
CA LYS A 96 0.84 -16.12 -5.28
C LYS A 96 1.69 -17.04 -6.15
N VAL A 97 1.86 -18.28 -5.70
CA VAL A 97 2.51 -19.34 -6.50
C VAL A 97 1.51 -20.14 -7.33
N TYR A 98 0.26 -19.67 -7.44
CA TYR A 98 -0.78 -20.32 -8.21
C TYR A 98 -1.76 -19.30 -8.81
N SER A 99 -2.37 -19.66 -9.94
CA SER A 99 -3.58 -19.04 -10.51
C SER A 99 -4.80 -19.94 -10.27
N VAL A 100 -6.00 -19.39 -10.38
CA VAL A 100 -7.24 -20.18 -10.42
C VAL A 100 -7.82 -20.11 -11.82
N GLU A 101 -7.84 -21.25 -12.50
CA GLU A 101 -8.33 -21.41 -13.86
C GLU A 101 -9.43 -22.46 -13.86
N ASN A 102 -10.61 -22.13 -14.37
CA ASN A 102 -11.77 -23.05 -14.39
C ASN A 102 -12.07 -23.70 -13.02
N ASN A 103 -12.01 -22.93 -11.93
CA ASN A 103 -12.15 -23.39 -10.54
C ASN A 103 -11.09 -24.41 -10.07
N GLN A 104 -9.96 -24.51 -10.78
CA GLN A 104 -8.83 -25.36 -10.40
C GLN A 104 -7.59 -24.51 -10.13
N ARG A 105 -6.76 -24.94 -9.17
CA ARG A 105 -5.47 -24.28 -8.90
C ARG A 105 -4.43 -24.78 -9.88
N VAL A 106 -3.77 -23.86 -10.56
CA VAL A 106 -2.62 -24.13 -11.43
C VAL A 106 -1.39 -23.49 -10.78
N PHE A 107 -0.39 -24.29 -10.45
CA PHE A 107 0.85 -23.79 -9.85
C PHE A 107 1.72 -23.09 -10.89
N LEU A 108 2.34 -21.99 -10.48
CA LEU A 108 3.16 -21.12 -11.32
C LEU A 108 4.64 -21.25 -10.94
N SER A 109 5.52 -20.88 -11.87
CA SER A 109 6.92 -20.57 -11.59
C SER A 109 7.08 -19.05 -11.77
N PRO A 110 6.94 -18.25 -10.70
CA PRO A 110 6.83 -16.80 -10.84
C PRO A 110 8.11 -16.16 -11.38
N GLU A 111 7.96 -15.25 -12.34
CA GLU A 111 9.01 -14.34 -12.77
C GLU A 111 8.66 -12.93 -12.28
N VAL A 112 9.53 -12.34 -11.48
CA VAL A 112 9.31 -11.03 -10.85
C VAL A 112 10.40 -10.07 -11.25
N VAL A 113 10.02 -8.89 -11.74
CA VAL A 113 10.93 -7.77 -11.96
C VAL A 113 10.78 -6.78 -10.81
N LEU A 114 11.86 -6.51 -10.08
CA LEU A 114 11.94 -5.53 -9.02
C LEU A 114 12.80 -4.34 -9.45
N THR A 115 12.24 -3.14 -9.38
CA THR A 115 12.98 -1.89 -9.56
C THR A 115 13.51 -1.39 -8.21
N LEU A 116 14.81 -1.16 -8.07
CA LEU A 116 15.37 -0.38 -6.96
C LEU A 116 15.54 1.08 -7.38
N LYS A 117 15.21 1.97 -6.45
CA LYS A 117 15.44 3.42 -6.58
C LYS A 117 16.69 3.79 -5.81
N GLU A 118 17.59 4.52 -6.43
CA GLU A 118 18.79 5.04 -5.77
C GLU A 118 18.39 6.04 -4.68
N ILE A 119 19.04 6.02 -3.53
CA ILE A 119 18.89 7.05 -2.52
C ILE A 119 19.70 8.26 -2.97
N LYS A 120 19.05 9.42 -3.19
CA LYS A 120 19.76 10.63 -3.63
C LYS A 120 20.10 11.49 -2.42
N GLU A 121 19.32 12.54 -2.19
CA GLU A 121 19.57 13.49 -1.10
C GLU A 121 18.37 13.53 -0.16
N PRO A 122 18.10 12.49 0.63
CA PRO A 122 16.98 12.50 1.56
C PRO A 122 17.11 13.62 2.59
N ILE A 123 15.98 14.27 2.92
CA ILE A 123 15.93 15.41 3.85
C ILE A 123 15.07 15.11 5.09
N PRO A 124 15.29 15.83 6.20
CA PRO A 124 14.35 15.83 7.32
C PRO A 124 12.96 16.32 6.89
N MET A 125 11.92 15.63 7.33
CA MET A 125 10.52 16.01 7.07
C MET A 125 9.69 15.87 8.33
N TYR A 126 8.51 16.51 8.34
CA TYR A 126 7.49 16.15 9.31
C TYR A 126 6.80 14.87 8.86
N ALA A 127 7.20 13.75 9.45
CA ALA A 127 6.65 12.43 9.14
C ALA A 127 5.67 11.93 10.23
N ARG A 128 4.54 11.36 9.80
CA ARG A 128 3.52 10.73 10.63
C ARG A 128 3.21 9.35 10.06
N ALA A 129 3.13 8.33 10.91
CA ALA A 129 2.60 7.03 10.54
C ALA A 129 1.24 6.79 11.19
N ARG A 130 0.36 6.06 10.49
CA ARG A 130 -0.98 5.65 10.92
C ARG A 130 -1.76 6.84 11.46
N LEU A 131 -1.88 7.84 10.61
CA LEU A 131 -2.47 9.11 10.98
C LEU A 131 -3.99 8.97 10.88
N GLU A 132 -4.70 9.16 11.99
CA GLU A 132 -6.15 9.03 12.08
C GLU A 132 -6.73 10.20 12.87
N PHE A 133 -7.83 10.77 12.38
CA PHE A 133 -8.53 11.86 13.02
C PHE A 133 -10.03 11.67 12.95
N VAL A 134 -10.70 12.07 14.03
CA VAL A 134 -12.14 12.26 14.05
C VAL A 134 -12.44 13.65 13.51
N ILE A 135 -13.35 13.74 12.55
CA ILE A 135 -13.87 15.02 12.06
C ILE A 135 -14.70 15.67 13.17
N PRO A 136 -14.51 16.97 13.45
CA PRO A 136 -15.20 17.61 14.56
C PRO A 136 -16.73 17.50 14.48
N GLU A 137 -17.31 17.64 13.29
CA GLU A 137 -18.74 17.42 13.05
C GLU A 137 -19.01 16.79 11.67
N PRO A 138 -19.97 15.87 11.54
CA PRO A 138 -20.33 15.32 10.24
C PRO A 138 -20.99 16.37 9.34
N ASN A 139 -20.84 16.22 8.03
CA ASN A 139 -21.45 17.09 7.00
C ASN A 139 -21.04 18.56 7.08
N LYS A 140 -19.88 18.86 7.68
CA LYS A 140 -19.26 20.19 7.68
C LYS A 140 -17.83 20.12 7.15
N GLU A 141 -17.33 21.28 6.76
CA GLU A 141 -15.97 21.48 6.25
C GLU A 141 -15.04 21.95 7.37
N PHE A 142 -13.86 21.34 7.47
CA PHE A 142 -12.84 21.69 8.44
C PHE A 142 -11.48 21.84 7.79
N GLY A 143 -10.83 22.96 8.08
CA GLY A 143 -9.45 23.19 7.70
C GLY A 143 -8.49 22.33 8.52
N PHE A 144 -7.49 21.79 7.85
CA PHE A 144 -6.47 20.94 8.43
C PHE A 144 -5.08 21.42 8.01
N ASP A 145 -4.17 21.45 8.97
CA ASP A 145 -2.77 21.84 8.80
C ASP A 145 -1.92 20.57 8.62
N LEU A 146 -1.35 20.37 7.44
CA LEU A 146 -0.58 19.16 7.11
C LEU A 146 0.78 19.13 7.83
N GLU A 147 1.35 20.30 8.14
CA GLU A 147 2.61 20.40 8.87
C GLU A 147 2.43 20.03 10.35
N ALA A 148 1.40 20.61 10.99
CA ALA A 148 1.04 20.25 12.36
C ALA A 148 0.45 18.84 12.45
N ALA A 149 -0.19 18.39 11.36
CA ALA A 149 -1.07 17.23 11.30
C ALA A 149 -2.20 17.33 12.34
N ASP A 150 -2.90 18.47 12.34
CA ASP A 150 -3.98 18.76 13.28
C ASP A 150 -5.02 19.70 12.64
N TRP A 151 -6.22 19.73 13.19
CA TRP A 151 -7.27 20.65 12.77
C TRP A 151 -6.84 22.10 13.01
N VAL A 152 -7.29 23.00 12.14
CA VAL A 152 -7.14 24.44 12.36
C VAL A 152 -8.12 24.89 13.45
N ALA A 153 -7.78 25.98 14.15
CA ALA A 153 -8.65 26.59 15.14
C ALA A 153 -10.10 26.77 14.61
N PRO A 154 -11.12 26.53 15.45
CA PRO A 154 -11.05 26.30 16.90
C PRO A 154 -10.88 24.82 17.30
N HIS A 155 -10.75 23.89 16.35
CA HIS A 155 -10.83 22.45 16.62
C HIS A 155 -9.50 21.76 16.88
N GLY A 156 -8.39 22.47 16.64
CA GLY A 156 -7.05 21.98 16.93
C GLY A 156 -6.04 23.12 16.98
N THR A 157 -4.77 22.76 16.90
CA THR A 157 -3.61 23.66 17.01
C THR A 157 -2.99 24.04 15.67
N GLY A 158 -3.57 23.55 14.56
CA GLY A 158 -3.18 23.91 13.21
C GLY A 158 -3.27 25.41 12.97
N LYS A 159 -2.32 25.96 12.22
CA LYS A 159 -2.16 27.40 11.96
C LYS A 159 -2.48 27.76 10.53
N SER A 160 -2.26 26.85 9.60
CA SER A 160 -2.52 27.02 8.18
C SER A 160 -3.56 26.02 7.71
N THR A 161 -4.59 26.51 7.03
CA THR A 161 -5.49 25.60 6.29
C THR A 161 -4.78 25.17 5.02
N ASP A 162 -4.16 23.99 5.06
CA ASP A 162 -3.48 23.40 3.90
C ASP A 162 -4.47 22.59 3.05
N VAL A 163 -5.45 21.98 3.72
CA VAL A 163 -6.50 21.19 3.10
C VAL A 163 -7.81 21.36 3.87
N ILE A 164 -8.94 21.26 3.18
CA ILE A 164 -10.27 21.28 3.75
C ILE A 164 -10.90 19.91 3.54
N PHE A 165 -11.28 19.28 4.65
CA PHE A 165 -11.95 17.99 4.67
C PHE A 165 -13.44 18.14 4.96
N ALA A 166 -14.27 17.40 4.24
CA ALA A 166 -15.65 17.14 4.61
C ALA A 166 -15.98 15.67 4.41
N VAL A 167 -16.48 15.01 5.46
CA VAL A 167 -17.06 13.67 5.36
C VAL A 167 -18.56 13.78 5.56
N ASN A 168 -19.28 13.35 4.53
CA ASN A 168 -20.72 13.36 4.46
C ASN A 168 -21.26 11.93 4.39
N GLY A 169 -22.56 11.77 4.66
CA GLY A 169 -23.25 10.49 4.46
C GLY A 169 -24.19 10.15 5.60
N TYR A 170 -24.53 8.88 5.70
CA TYR A 170 -25.42 8.36 6.73
C TYR A 170 -24.98 6.96 7.17
N TYR A 171 -25.33 6.61 8.40
CA TYR A 171 -25.10 5.29 8.96
C TYR A 171 -26.38 4.79 9.64
N ASN A 172 -27.06 3.83 9.03
CA ASN A 172 -28.17 3.13 9.66
C ASN A 172 -27.70 1.80 10.25
N SER A 173 -26.79 1.11 9.57
CA SER A 173 -26.11 -0.09 10.06
C SER A 173 -24.83 -0.38 9.27
N ARG A 174 -24.03 -1.36 9.71
CA ARG A 174 -22.89 -1.88 8.94
C ARG A 174 -23.26 -2.30 7.50
N ASN A 175 -24.53 -2.63 7.25
CA ASN A 175 -25.01 -3.09 5.95
C ASN A 175 -25.84 -2.06 5.17
N ASP A 176 -26.13 -0.91 5.78
CA ASP A 176 -26.83 0.21 5.16
C ASP A 176 -26.16 1.50 5.60
N ASN A 177 -25.19 1.92 4.79
CA ASN A 177 -24.42 3.14 5.02
C ASN A 177 -23.91 3.70 3.71
N GLU A 178 -23.65 5.00 3.76
CA GLU A 178 -23.02 5.75 2.69
C GLU A 178 -22.05 6.74 3.31
N SER A 179 -20.88 6.87 2.72
CA SER A 179 -19.85 7.79 3.13
C SER A 179 -19.25 8.45 1.90
N ARG A 180 -19.11 9.77 1.96
CA ARG A 180 -18.47 10.57 0.92
C ARG A 180 -17.44 11.47 1.54
N LEU A 181 -16.18 11.28 1.17
CA LEU A 181 -15.08 12.16 1.53
C LEU A 181 -14.89 13.18 0.40
N VAL A 182 -14.84 14.46 0.76
CA VAL A 182 -14.47 15.56 -0.13
C VAL A 182 -13.20 16.18 0.42
N VAL A 183 -12.17 16.27 -0.42
CA VAL A 183 -10.91 16.93 -0.13
C VAL A 183 -10.76 18.10 -1.07
N THR A 184 -10.58 19.30 -0.52
CA THR A 184 -10.43 20.54 -1.27
C THR A 184 -9.25 21.34 -0.77
N PHE A 185 -8.65 22.12 -1.67
CA PHE A 185 -7.49 22.96 -1.37
C PHE A 185 -7.87 24.44 -1.48
N PRO A 186 -7.51 25.27 -0.50
CA PRO A 186 -8.04 26.64 -0.41
C PRO A 186 -7.34 27.64 -1.34
N ASN A 187 -6.07 27.40 -1.71
CA ASN A 187 -5.31 28.32 -2.55
C ASN A 187 -5.29 27.87 -4.01
N GLU A 188 -5.23 28.83 -4.92
CA GLU A 188 -4.99 28.55 -6.33
C GLU A 188 -3.61 27.90 -6.51
N GLY A 189 -3.54 26.83 -7.30
CA GLY A 189 -2.34 26.04 -7.49
C GLY A 189 -2.12 24.95 -6.44
N ASP A 190 -2.82 24.96 -5.30
CA ASP A 190 -2.76 23.83 -4.36
C ASP A 190 -3.52 22.61 -4.92
N GLY A 191 -3.14 21.42 -4.48
CA GLY A 191 -3.87 20.21 -4.86
C GLY A 191 -3.17 18.90 -4.56
N LEU A 192 -3.78 17.83 -5.08
CA LEU A 192 -3.28 16.45 -5.01
C LEU A 192 -2.98 15.90 -6.40
N ILE A 193 -1.99 15.02 -6.46
CA ILE A 193 -1.74 14.12 -7.57
C ILE A 193 -1.83 12.70 -7.02
N GLU A 194 -2.68 11.89 -7.65
CA GLU A 194 -2.72 10.45 -7.37
C GLU A 194 -1.53 9.76 -8.04
N ILE A 195 -0.87 8.90 -7.28
CA ILE A 195 0.18 8.03 -7.80
C ILE A 195 -0.11 6.60 -7.36
N GLY A 196 0.16 5.64 -8.25
CA GLY A 196 0.14 4.23 -7.90
C GLY A 196 1.32 3.87 -7.00
N GLY A 197 1.26 2.67 -6.43
CA GLY A 197 2.39 2.08 -5.73
C GLY A 197 1.96 1.32 -4.49
N ASN A 198 2.63 0.20 -4.25
CA ASN A 198 2.37 -0.64 -3.10
C ASN A 198 3.69 -1.08 -2.50
N TYR A 199 3.88 -0.82 -1.20
CA TYR A 199 5.11 -1.22 -0.49
C TYR A 199 5.33 -2.74 -0.48
N ARG A 200 4.27 -3.54 -0.75
CA ARG A 200 4.36 -5.00 -0.90
C ARG A 200 4.75 -5.43 -2.31
N LYS A 201 4.71 -4.54 -3.30
CA LYS A 201 4.98 -4.81 -4.73
C LYS A 201 5.75 -3.64 -5.36
N GLY A 202 6.90 -3.31 -4.80
CA GLY A 202 7.73 -2.21 -5.30
C GLY A 202 8.73 -1.69 -4.27
N SER A 203 9.32 -0.53 -4.57
CA SER A 203 10.27 0.16 -3.71
C SER A 203 9.61 0.76 -2.46
N LYS A 204 10.35 0.81 -1.34
CA LYS A 204 9.97 1.59 -0.15
C LYS A 204 9.74 3.07 -0.47
N LEU A 205 10.43 3.63 -1.45
CA LEU A 205 10.11 4.94 -1.99
C LEU A 205 9.03 4.78 -3.08
N MET A 206 7.77 4.78 -2.68
CA MET A 206 6.63 4.65 -3.62
C MET A 206 6.45 5.89 -4.49
N SER A 207 6.83 7.06 -3.98
CA SER A 207 6.82 8.33 -4.72
C SER A 207 7.98 8.46 -5.70
N PRO A 208 7.95 9.42 -6.65
CA PRO A 208 9.17 9.90 -7.29
C PRO A 208 10.12 10.54 -6.26
N HIS A 209 11.35 10.81 -6.69
CA HIS A 209 12.35 11.57 -5.92
C HIS A 209 11.94 13.03 -5.72
N VAL A 210 11.32 13.62 -6.75
CA VAL A 210 10.97 15.03 -6.81
C VAL A 210 9.50 15.15 -7.20
N ALA A 211 8.76 16.01 -6.51
CA ALA A 211 7.38 16.32 -6.82
C ALA A 211 7.27 16.99 -8.21
N PRO A 212 6.25 16.68 -9.02
CA PRO A 212 6.06 17.33 -10.32
C PRO A 212 5.72 18.82 -10.15
N GLU A 213 5.87 19.61 -11.23
CA GLU A 213 5.51 21.04 -11.21
C GLU A 213 4.01 21.25 -11.38
N GLU A 214 3.36 20.35 -12.12
CA GLU A 214 1.97 20.50 -12.56
C GLU A 214 1.16 19.23 -12.33
N GLY A 215 -0.16 19.34 -12.53
CA GLY A 215 -1.11 18.21 -12.43
C GLY A 215 -1.87 18.15 -11.11
N TYR A 216 -1.67 19.10 -10.22
CA TYR A 216 -2.34 19.17 -8.92
C TYR A 216 -3.82 19.50 -9.06
N ALA A 217 -4.68 18.56 -8.68
CA ALA A 217 -6.12 18.76 -8.62
C ALA A 217 -6.52 19.41 -7.30
N SER A 218 -7.19 20.56 -7.36
CA SER A 218 -7.64 21.32 -6.18
C SER A 218 -8.82 20.68 -5.45
N ARG A 219 -9.41 19.62 -6.01
CA ARG A 219 -10.55 18.91 -5.44
C ARG A 219 -10.58 17.45 -5.87
N LYS A 220 -10.84 16.57 -4.90
CA LYS A 220 -11.13 15.15 -5.15
C LYS A 220 -12.24 14.66 -4.22
N GLU A 221 -13.00 13.68 -4.70
CA GLU A 221 -14.06 13.02 -3.95
C GLU A 221 -13.86 11.51 -3.99
N TRP A 222 -14.23 10.85 -2.90
CA TRP A 222 -14.32 9.41 -2.79
C TRP A 222 -15.69 9.05 -2.25
N SER A 223 -16.29 7.96 -2.75
CA SER A 223 -17.57 7.47 -2.27
C SER A 223 -17.50 6.00 -1.90
N LYS A 224 -18.14 5.64 -0.79
CA LYS A 224 -18.31 4.27 -0.31
C LYS A 224 -19.78 4.09 0.06
N SER A 225 -20.40 3.04 -0.46
CA SER A 225 -21.76 2.69 -0.08
C SER A 225 -21.92 1.18 0.05
N ARG A 226 -22.74 0.79 1.03
CA ARG A 226 -23.17 -0.58 1.21
C ARG A 226 -24.67 -0.57 1.43
N LYS A 227 -25.39 -1.35 0.62
CA LYS A 227 -26.84 -1.54 0.73
C LYS A 227 -27.18 -3.02 0.65
N GLU A 228 -28.23 -3.44 1.33
CA GLU A 228 -28.78 -4.78 1.14
C GLU A 228 -29.25 -4.92 -0.32
N ASN A 229 -28.88 -6.03 -0.95
CA ASN A 229 -29.32 -6.31 -2.30
C ASN A 229 -30.68 -7.01 -2.25
N PRO A 230 -31.78 -6.35 -2.67
CA PRO A 230 -33.12 -6.95 -2.62
C PRO A 230 -33.25 -8.20 -3.51
N ASP A 231 -32.38 -8.34 -4.50
CA ASP A 231 -32.37 -9.46 -5.45
C ASP A 231 -31.43 -10.60 -5.02
N ALA A 232 -30.84 -10.53 -3.82
CA ALA A 232 -29.91 -11.54 -3.35
C ALA A 232 -30.62 -12.87 -3.06
N THR A 233 -30.13 -13.94 -3.68
CA THR A 233 -30.51 -15.31 -3.32
C THR A 233 -29.56 -15.86 -2.25
N ALA A 234 -30.03 -16.80 -1.42
CA ALA A 234 -29.26 -17.39 -0.32
C ALA A 234 -27.94 -18.07 -0.75
N ALA A 235 -27.76 -18.35 -2.04
CA ALA A 235 -26.61 -19.05 -2.60
C ALA A 235 -25.52 -18.11 -3.18
N ALA A 236 -25.75 -16.80 -3.23
CA ALA A 236 -24.85 -15.86 -3.90
C ALA A 236 -24.11 -14.94 -2.90
N HIS A 237 -22.81 -14.70 -3.16
CA HIS A 237 -22.02 -13.65 -2.50
C HIS A 237 -22.49 -12.22 -2.87
N THR A 238 -23.75 -12.06 -3.26
CA THR A 238 -24.37 -10.80 -3.72
C THR A 238 -25.33 -10.21 -2.69
N LYS A 239 -25.30 -10.70 -1.43
CA LYS A 239 -26.18 -10.25 -0.34
C LYS A 239 -26.18 -8.72 -0.14
N TYR A 240 -25.09 -8.06 -0.48
CA TYR A 240 -24.97 -6.61 -0.41
C TYR A 240 -24.48 -6.05 -1.74
N LEU A 241 -25.06 -4.93 -2.15
CA LEU A 241 -24.47 -4.03 -3.14
C LEU A 241 -23.37 -3.26 -2.42
N ILE A 242 -22.13 -3.45 -2.85
CA ILE A 242 -20.97 -2.72 -2.36
C ILE A 242 -20.45 -1.91 -3.52
N ALA A 243 -20.42 -0.59 -3.37
CA ALA A 243 -19.75 0.30 -4.29
C ALA A 243 -18.68 1.05 -3.51
N GLU A 244 -17.43 0.80 -3.87
CA GLU A 244 -16.26 1.44 -3.29
C GLU A 244 -15.27 1.75 -4.41
N ASP A 245 -14.72 2.96 -4.37
CA ASP A 245 -13.55 3.31 -5.17
C ASP A 245 -12.35 2.57 -4.56
N TYR A 246 -12.02 1.38 -5.07
CA TYR A 246 -10.88 0.57 -4.60
C TYR A 246 -9.93 0.28 -5.76
N GLU A 247 -8.65 0.61 -5.57
CA GLU A 247 -7.59 0.24 -6.50
C GLU A 247 -6.70 -0.86 -5.92
N GLU A 248 -6.56 -1.95 -6.67
CA GLU A 248 -5.81 -3.14 -6.23
C GLU A 248 -4.29 -2.90 -6.15
N GLU A 249 -3.76 -1.96 -6.95
CA GLU A 249 -2.32 -1.67 -7.04
C GLU A 249 -1.83 -0.71 -5.93
N GLY A 250 -2.72 -0.26 -5.05
CA GLY A 250 -2.40 0.68 -3.98
C GLY A 250 -2.34 2.13 -4.47
N VAL A 251 -3.02 3.00 -3.73
CA VAL A 251 -3.09 4.43 -4.03
C VAL A 251 -2.25 5.21 -3.03
N ASN A 252 -1.52 6.20 -3.53
CA ASN A 252 -0.79 7.17 -2.73
C ASN A 252 -0.99 8.56 -3.35
N TYR A 253 -0.57 9.60 -2.64
CA TYR A 253 -0.73 10.96 -3.12
C TYR A 253 0.53 11.79 -2.98
N LEU A 254 0.72 12.72 -3.90
CA LEU A 254 1.60 13.87 -3.76
C LEU A 254 0.72 15.10 -3.54
N PHE A 255 1.15 16.04 -2.71
CA PHE A 255 0.45 17.30 -2.53
C PHE A 255 1.36 18.50 -2.76
N ARG A 256 0.74 19.61 -3.19
CA ARG A 256 1.31 20.96 -3.18
C ARG A 256 0.36 21.85 -2.40
N VAL A 257 0.88 22.57 -1.41
CA VAL A 257 0.10 23.42 -0.51
C VAL A 257 0.79 24.75 -0.24
N ARG A 258 0.03 25.74 0.24
CA ARG A 258 0.51 27.10 0.55
C ARG A 258 1.10 27.78 -0.69
N THR A 259 0.51 27.51 -1.85
CA THR A 259 0.96 28.06 -3.12
C THR A 259 0.70 29.55 -3.18
N ILE A 260 1.71 30.31 -3.62
CA ILE A 260 1.59 31.70 -4.05
C ILE A 260 1.98 31.75 -5.52
N LEU A 261 1.09 32.27 -6.36
CA LEU A 261 1.31 32.44 -7.79
C LEU A 261 1.66 33.90 -8.12
N ASP A 262 2.50 34.09 -9.13
CA ASP A 262 2.69 35.40 -9.76
C ASP A 262 1.51 35.73 -10.70
N PRO A 263 1.42 36.96 -11.25
CA PRO A 263 0.34 37.33 -12.17
C PRO A 263 0.33 36.54 -13.49
N GLN A 264 1.38 35.77 -13.79
CA GLN A 264 1.48 34.89 -14.96
C GLN A 264 1.06 33.45 -14.63
N GLY A 265 0.73 33.16 -13.38
CA GLY A 265 0.36 31.83 -12.90
C GLY A 265 1.54 30.93 -12.53
N ASN A 266 2.77 31.46 -12.49
CA ASN A 266 3.93 30.66 -12.08
C ASN A 266 4.00 30.59 -10.54
N VAL A 267 4.46 29.44 -10.02
CA VAL A 267 4.67 29.25 -8.59
C VAL A 267 5.84 30.11 -8.10
N VAL A 268 5.55 31.04 -7.20
CA VAL A 268 6.54 31.85 -6.47
C VAL A 268 7.00 31.12 -5.21
N SER A 269 6.04 30.55 -4.48
CA SER A 269 6.32 29.75 -3.28
C SER A 269 5.31 28.62 -3.13
N ALA A 270 5.75 27.44 -2.70
CA ALA A 270 4.86 26.35 -2.25
C ALA A 270 5.60 25.40 -1.31
N HIS A 271 4.83 24.54 -0.63
CA HIS A 271 5.33 23.36 0.07
C HIS A 271 4.83 22.10 -0.60
N TYR A 272 5.64 21.05 -0.51
CA TYR A 272 5.39 19.77 -1.16
C TYR A 272 5.40 18.64 -0.13
N GLY A 273 4.79 17.53 -0.50
CA GLY A 273 4.88 16.33 0.31
C GLY A 273 4.13 15.16 -0.30
N LYS A 274 3.99 14.12 0.50
CA LYS A 274 3.39 12.86 0.07
C LYS A 274 2.57 12.22 1.18
N ILE A 275 1.55 11.50 0.76
CA ILE A 275 0.73 10.63 1.59
C ILE A 275 0.89 9.23 1.03
N TYR A 276 1.21 8.27 1.88
CA TYR A 276 1.19 6.85 1.53
C TYR A 276 -0.08 6.20 2.08
N GLY A 277 -0.68 5.34 1.25
CA GLY A 277 -1.98 4.73 1.47
C GLY A 277 -3.14 5.65 1.04
N ASP A 278 -4.22 5.02 0.57
CA ASP A 278 -5.47 5.71 0.25
C ASP A 278 -6.13 6.29 1.51
N PHE A 279 -7.02 7.26 1.32
CA PHE A 279 -7.84 7.79 2.40
C PHE A 279 -8.79 6.71 2.93
N LYS A 280 -8.57 6.35 4.20
CA LYS A 280 -9.51 5.57 5.01
C LYS A 280 -10.50 6.55 5.58
N PHE A 281 -11.78 6.34 5.37
CA PHE A 281 -12.80 7.22 5.92
C PHE A 281 -14.10 6.47 6.17
N PHE A 282 -14.85 7.02 7.12
CA PHE A 282 -16.21 6.58 7.42
C PHE A 282 -17.03 7.78 7.86
N GLY A 283 -18.23 7.91 7.31
CA GLY A 283 -19.15 9.00 7.59
C GLY A 283 -20.26 8.59 8.55
N ALA A 284 -20.63 9.53 9.43
CA ALA A 284 -21.82 9.47 10.28
C ALA A 284 -21.89 8.24 11.22
N HIS A 285 -20.76 7.65 11.62
CA HIS A 285 -20.73 6.58 12.63
C HIS A 285 -21.25 7.07 14.00
N GLU A 286 -21.67 6.13 14.86
CA GLU A 286 -22.05 6.42 16.25
C GLU A 286 -20.93 7.10 17.06
N ASP A 287 -19.67 6.78 16.75
CA ASP A 287 -18.47 7.34 17.38
C ASP A 287 -17.92 8.59 16.66
N GLY A 288 -18.60 9.07 15.62
CA GLY A 288 -18.16 10.20 14.78
C GLY A 288 -17.59 9.78 13.42
N SER A 289 -17.49 10.74 12.50
CA SER A 289 -16.83 10.52 11.21
C SER A 289 -15.32 10.53 11.38
N PHE A 290 -14.58 9.66 10.70
CA PHE A 290 -13.11 9.65 10.75
C PHE A 290 -12.48 9.68 9.36
N ILE A 291 -11.24 10.17 9.32
CA ILE A 291 -10.32 10.11 8.18
C ILE A 291 -8.99 9.56 8.69
N GLY A 292 -8.31 8.73 7.89
CA GLY A 292 -6.94 8.35 8.14
C GLY A 292 -6.16 7.97 6.89
N VAL A 293 -4.84 7.94 7.04
CA VAL A 293 -3.85 7.57 6.01
C VAL A 293 -2.71 6.78 6.64
N ASP A 294 -2.00 5.98 5.84
CA ASP A 294 -0.93 5.11 6.38
C ASP A 294 0.31 5.91 6.77
N ALA A 295 0.70 6.90 5.97
CA ALA A 295 1.72 7.86 6.36
C ALA A 295 1.57 9.21 5.68
N LEU A 296 1.96 10.27 6.37
CA LEU A 296 2.04 11.64 5.85
C LEU A 296 3.48 12.14 6.01
N TYR A 297 4.02 12.74 4.96
CA TYR A 297 5.34 13.38 4.96
C TYR A 297 5.20 14.79 4.37
N PHE A 298 5.51 15.80 5.19
CA PHE A 298 5.50 17.20 4.77
C PHE A 298 6.93 17.73 4.67
N ASN A 299 7.30 18.26 3.50
CA ASN A 299 8.58 18.93 3.29
C ASN A 299 8.53 20.36 3.88
N PRO A 300 9.30 20.66 4.94
CA PRO A 300 9.30 21.97 5.60
C PRO A 300 10.00 23.07 4.79
N THR A 301 10.74 22.72 3.74
CA THR A 301 11.56 23.68 2.99
C THR A 301 10.74 24.24 1.83
N THR A 302 10.42 25.54 1.88
CA THR A 302 9.68 26.22 0.82
C THR A 302 10.39 26.06 -0.53
N ASN A 303 9.63 25.74 -1.58
CA ASN A 303 10.08 25.49 -2.96
C ASN A 303 10.98 24.28 -3.17
N ASP A 304 11.35 23.55 -2.11
CA ASP A 304 12.01 22.27 -2.28
C ASP A 304 10.98 21.20 -2.63
N ARG A 305 11.15 20.58 -3.79
CA ARG A 305 10.27 19.52 -4.30
C ARG A 305 10.76 18.12 -3.91
N ASN A 306 11.84 18.01 -3.14
CA ASN A 306 12.35 16.73 -2.69
C ASN A 306 11.30 15.97 -1.86
N LEU A 307 11.09 14.70 -2.21
CA LEU A 307 10.13 13.80 -1.58
C LEU A 307 10.83 12.68 -0.80
N GLU A 308 12.16 12.63 -0.77
CA GLU A 308 12.92 11.62 -0.04
C GLU A 308 13.03 12.00 1.43
N TYR A 309 12.46 11.16 2.30
CA TYR A 309 12.54 11.35 3.74
C TYR A 309 13.81 10.69 4.29
N LYS A 310 14.56 11.44 5.10
CA LYS A 310 15.75 10.97 5.79
C LYS A 310 15.37 10.19 7.04
N VAL A 311 15.53 8.87 6.95
CA VAL A 311 15.22 7.94 8.05
C VAL A 311 15.96 8.35 9.32
N GLY A 312 15.22 8.48 10.42
CA GLY A 312 15.77 8.87 11.72
C GLY A 312 15.78 10.38 11.97
N GLU A 313 15.46 11.22 10.98
CA GLU A 313 15.42 12.67 11.10
C GLU A 313 13.99 13.20 10.94
N ASN A 314 13.09 12.71 11.81
CA ASN A 314 11.73 13.25 11.90
C ASN A 314 11.77 14.59 12.63
N LEU A 315 11.21 15.63 12.03
CA LEU A 315 11.14 16.96 12.65
C LEU A 315 10.09 17.05 13.76
N ASN A 316 9.29 16.00 13.92
CA ASN A 316 8.31 15.90 14.98
C ASN A 316 8.89 15.33 16.26
N ILE A 317 9.17 16.22 17.21
CA ILE A 317 9.62 15.85 18.54
C ILE A 317 8.42 15.61 19.47
N GLY A 318 8.41 14.47 20.18
CA GLY A 318 7.52 14.25 21.34
C GLY A 318 6.14 13.63 21.08
N LEU A 319 5.80 13.18 19.87
CA LEU A 319 4.52 12.53 19.58
C LEU A 319 4.61 11.00 19.68
N ARG A 320 3.65 10.35 20.36
CA ARG A 320 3.59 8.88 20.53
C ARG A 320 3.61 8.09 19.21
N HIS A 321 3.17 8.71 18.11
CA HIS A 321 3.11 8.10 16.77
C HIS A 321 4.37 8.38 15.91
N SER A 322 5.44 8.94 16.49
CA SER A 322 6.72 9.16 15.80
C SER A 322 7.54 7.88 15.57
N LEU A 323 7.00 6.71 15.95
CA LEU A 323 7.66 5.43 15.80
C LEU A 323 7.64 5.00 14.34
N ASN A 324 8.71 5.39 13.64
CA ASN A 324 9.15 4.85 12.35
C ASN A 324 8.05 4.82 11.25
N PRO A 325 8.00 5.82 10.36
CA PRO A 325 6.99 5.89 9.30
C PRO A 325 7.16 4.82 8.20
N TYR A 326 8.15 3.92 8.34
CA TYR A 326 8.38 2.75 7.49
C TYR A 326 7.60 1.50 7.92
N LEU A 327 6.70 1.59 8.90
CA LEU A 327 5.85 0.48 9.31
C LEU A 327 4.51 0.50 8.55
N PRO A 328 4.14 -0.60 7.85
CA PRO A 328 2.78 -1.08 7.97
C PRO A 328 2.44 -1.45 9.41
#